data_AF-A0A9D7LZX2-F1
#
_entry.id   AF-A0A9D7LZX2-F1
#
_cell.length_a   1.000
_cell.length_b   1.000
_cell.length_c   1.000
_cell.angle_alpha   90.00
_cell.angle_beta   90.00
_cell.angle_gamma   90.00
#
_symmetry.space_group_name_H-M   'P 1'
#
loop_
_entity.id
_entity.type
_entity.pdbx_description
1 polymer ?
#
loop_
_entity_poly.entity_id
_entity_poly.type
_entity_poly.pdbx_seq_one_letter_code
_entity_poly.pdbx_strand_id
1 'polypeptide(L)'
;MIEALLLVIAAEGTVTEAVQTQVSEPDPKAMTQKEIRAFNAGLPRSHPYYIRCKSSPEIGSLVKKIYSCRTTAQWQKAEEIGNQNARDTYEDMTSKAGNSSN
;
A
#
# COMPACT_ATOMS: atom_id res chain seq x y z
N MET A 1 21.18 -36.64 35.02
CA MET A 1 21.46 -36.01 33.72
C MET A 1 20.76 -34.65 33.73
N ILE A 2 21.22 -33.74 34.59
CA ILE A 2 21.93 -32.50 34.21
C ILE A 2 21.12 -31.68 33.18
N GLU A 3 20.25 -30.83 33.74
CA GLU A 3 20.07 -29.38 33.47
C GLU A 3 20.67 -28.83 32.15
N ALA A 4 19.84 -28.16 31.35
CA ALA A 4 20.28 -27.18 30.37
C ALA A 4 19.37 -25.95 30.36
N LEU A 5 19.72 -25.06 31.30
CA LEU A 5 19.59 -23.62 31.40
C LEU A 5 19.43 -22.81 30.08
N LEU A 6 18.33 -22.03 30.04
CA LEU A 6 18.15 -20.63 29.57
C LEU A 6 19.00 -20.03 28.43
N LEU A 7 18.30 -19.43 27.46
CA LEU A 7 18.61 -18.08 26.94
C LEU A 7 17.36 -17.45 26.29
N VAL A 8 16.64 -16.65 27.07
CA VAL A 8 15.58 -15.75 26.58
C VAL A 8 16.28 -14.46 26.15
N ILE A 9 16.33 -14.21 24.85
CA ILE A 9 16.86 -12.96 24.30
C ILE A 9 15.71 -11.96 24.28
N ALA A 10 15.75 -10.99 25.20
CA ALA A 10 14.89 -9.83 25.16
C ALA A 10 15.38 -8.90 24.04
N ALA A 11 14.66 -8.90 22.91
CA ALA A 11 14.84 -7.89 21.88
C ALA A 11 14.13 -6.62 22.32
N GLU A 12 14.89 -5.65 22.84
CA GLU A 12 14.43 -4.29 23.04
C GLU A 12 14.25 -3.65 21.65
N GLY A 13 13.05 -3.83 21.09
CA GLY A 13 12.62 -3.08 19.92
C GLY A 13 12.53 -1.61 20.32
N THR A 14 13.53 -0.82 19.96
CA THR A 14 13.46 0.64 20.02
C THR A 14 12.27 1.09 19.16
N VAL A 15 11.15 1.39 19.82
CA VAL A 15 10.00 2.01 19.18
C VAL A 15 10.40 3.44 18.90
N THR A 16 10.97 3.69 17.72
CA THR A 16 11.06 5.05 17.19
C THR A 16 9.64 5.54 16.98
N GLU A 17 9.13 6.26 17.97
CA GLU A 17 7.90 7.03 17.90
C GLU A 17 8.07 8.06 16.77
N ALA A 18 7.55 7.73 15.60
CA ALA A 18 7.42 8.67 14.51
C ALA A 18 6.53 9.81 15.02
N VAL A 19 7.10 11.01 15.13
CA VAL A 19 6.37 12.25 15.36
C VAL A 19 5.30 12.35 14.27
N GLN A 20 4.08 11.94 14.61
CA GLN A 20 2.92 12.08 13.76
C GLN A 20 2.52 13.56 13.83
N THR A 21 3.10 14.35 12.93
CA THR A 21 2.54 15.64 12.57
C THR A 21 1.09 15.36 12.19
N GLN A 22 0.15 15.92 12.96
CA GLN A 22 -1.29 15.71 12.83
C GLN A 22 -1.77 16.35 11.52
N VAL A 23 -1.45 15.75 10.38
CA VAL A 23 -1.80 16.23 9.04
C VAL A 23 -3.11 15.55 8.66
N SER A 24 -4.14 16.33 8.35
CA SER A 24 -5.41 15.80 7.85
C SER A 24 -5.19 14.99 6.58
N GLU A 25 -5.92 13.89 6.41
CA GLU A 25 -5.81 13.06 5.21
C GLU A 25 -6.17 13.89 3.96
N PRO A 26 -5.24 14.03 3.00
CA PRO A 26 -5.49 14.81 1.79
C PRO A 26 -6.38 14.03 0.81
N ASP A 27 -7.09 14.74 -0.07
CA ASP A 27 -7.71 14.17 -1.27
C ASP A 27 -6.86 14.44 -2.52
N PRO A 28 -6.04 13.48 -2.99
CA PRO A 28 -5.17 13.68 -4.14
C PRO A 28 -5.92 13.87 -5.47
N LYS A 29 -7.21 13.56 -5.55
CA LYS A 29 -8.01 13.71 -6.79
C LYS A 29 -8.48 15.15 -7.00
N ALA A 30 -8.69 15.88 -5.91
CA ALA A 30 -9.08 17.29 -5.95
C ALA A 30 -7.89 18.23 -6.16
N MET A 31 -6.66 17.75 -5.93
CA MET A 31 -5.44 18.56 -5.98
C MET A 31 -4.76 18.54 -7.35
N THR A 32 -4.18 19.68 -7.72
CA THR A 32 -3.25 19.81 -8.85
C THR A 32 -1.86 19.27 -8.49
N GLN A 33 -1.05 18.96 -9.49
CA GLN A 33 0.34 18.50 -9.28
C GLN A 33 1.20 19.49 -8.49
N LYS A 34 0.94 20.79 -8.59
CA LYS A 34 1.68 21.82 -7.86
C LYS A 34 1.33 21.76 -6.37
N GLU A 35 0.06 21.65 -6.05
CA GLU A 35 -0.43 21.53 -4.68
C GLU A 35 0.07 20.24 -4.03
N ILE A 36 0.08 19.13 -4.77
CA ILE A 36 0.62 17.85 -4.29
C ILE A 36 2.11 17.98 -3.95
N ARG A 37 2.91 18.67 -4.77
CA ARG A 37 4.33 18.90 -4.49
C ARG A 37 4.52 19.77 -3.25
N ALA A 38 3.72 20.82 -3.08
CA ALA A 38 3.77 21.68 -1.91
C ALA A 38 3.40 20.91 -0.63
N PHE A 39 2.37 20.08 -0.67
CA PHE A 39 1.97 19.22 0.43
C PHE A 39 3.08 18.20 0.79
N ASN A 40 3.62 17.51 -0.22
CA ASN A 40 4.68 16.51 -0.01
C ASN A 40 5.99 17.12 0.49
N ALA A 41 6.27 18.41 0.25
CA ALA A 41 7.49 19.05 0.73
C ALA A 41 7.57 19.10 2.26
N GLY A 42 6.43 19.10 2.95
CA GLY A 42 6.36 19.07 4.41
C GLY A 42 6.36 17.67 5.03
N LEU A 43 6.43 16.61 4.21
CA LEU A 43 6.28 15.22 4.67
C LEU A 43 7.45 14.34 4.27
N PRO A 44 7.89 13.43 5.16
CA PRO A 44 8.84 12.41 4.76
C PRO A 44 8.17 11.43 3.78
N ARG A 45 8.98 10.85 2.89
CA ARG A 45 8.49 9.91 1.87
C ARG A 45 7.91 8.61 2.44
N SER A 46 8.27 8.26 3.67
CA SER A 46 7.70 7.14 4.43
C SER A 46 6.35 7.46 5.07
N HIS A 47 5.89 8.73 5.04
CA HIS A 47 4.65 9.12 5.67
C HIS A 47 3.44 8.43 5.00
N PRO A 48 2.46 7.93 5.77
CA PRO A 48 1.26 7.30 5.22
C PRO A 48 0.50 8.20 4.23
N TYR A 49 0.42 9.50 4.53
CA TYR A 49 -0.23 10.49 3.67
C TYR A 49 0.63 11.06 2.54
N TYR A 50 1.89 10.62 2.40
CA TYR A 50 2.72 11.05 1.27
C TYR A 50 2.04 10.66 -0.06
N ILE A 51 1.84 11.64 -0.95
CA ILE A 51 1.07 11.42 -2.18
C ILE A 51 2.01 10.93 -3.28
N ARG A 52 1.67 9.79 -3.89
CA ARG A 52 2.40 9.21 -5.04
C ARG A 52 1.51 9.19 -6.27
N CYS A 53 2.00 9.79 -7.35
CA CYS A 53 1.38 9.76 -8.67
C CYS A 53 2.09 8.75 -9.58
N LYS A 54 1.33 7.83 -10.17
CA LYS A 54 1.81 6.88 -11.19
C LYS A 54 1.24 7.27 -12.55
N SER A 55 2.09 7.36 -13.57
CA SER A 55 1.67 7.56 -14.95
C SER A 55 1.33 6.22 -15.61
N SER A 56 0.24 6.18 -16.34
CA SER A 56 -0.13 5.08 -17.25
C SER A 56 -0.36 5.63 -18.66
N PRO A 57 0.03 4.91 -19.72
CA PRO A 57 -0.32 5.28 -21.08
C PRO A 57 -1.84 5.18 -21.28
N GLU A 58 -2.40 6.11 -22.06
CA GLU A 58 -3.79 6.01 -22.50
C GLU A 58 -3.89 5.04 -23.69
N ILE A 59 -4.73 4.02 -23.58
CA ILE A 59 -4.95 3.05 -24.67
C ILE A 59 -5.48 3.80 -25.89
N GLY A 60 -4.83 3.61 -27.05
CA GLY A 60 -5.18 4.31 -28.29
C GLY A 60 -4.46 5.65 -28.49
N SER A 61 -3.56 6.06 -27.59
CA SER A 61 -2.69 7.22 -27.78
C SER A 61 -1.21 6.87 -27.60
N LEU A 62 -0.35 7.32 -28.52
CA LEU A 62 1.11 7.16 -28.40
C LEU A 62 1.75 8.19 -27.46
N VAL A 63 1.04 9.28 -27.17
CA VAL A 63 1.61 10.44 -26.47
C VAL A 63 0.88 10.79 -25.17
N LYS A 64 -0.43 10.50 -25.08
CA LYS A 64 -1.20 10.84 -23.88
C LYS A 64 -0.89 9.90 -22.73
N LYS A 65 -0.77 10.49 -21.54
CA LYS A 65 -0.53 9.79 -20.27
C LYS A 65 -1.58 10.23 -19.26
N ILE A 66 -2.14 9.26 -18.57
CA ILE A 66 -3.06 9.46 -17.47
C ILE A 66 -2.26 9.31 -16.17
N TYR A 67 -2.51 10.19 -15.21
CA TYR A 67 -1.88 10.12 -13.90
C TYR A 67 -2.89 9.66 -12.86
N SER A 68 -2.52 8.67 -12.07
CA SER A 68 -3.28 8.22 -10.90
C SER A 68 -2.51 8.59 -9.64
N CYS A 69 -3.01 9.57 -8.89
CA CYS A 69 -2.44 10.03 -7.63
C CYS A 69 -3.24 9.45 -6.46
N ARG A 70 -2.54 8.86 -5.49
CA ARG A 70 -3.10 8.36 -4.22
C ARG A 70 -2.06 8.52 -3.11
N THR A 71 -2.49 8.50 -1.85
CA THR A 71 -1.56 8.45 -0.71
C THR A 71 -0.85 7.10 -0.62
N THR A 72 0.29 7.02 0.04
CA THR A 72 1.01 5.76 0.28
C THR A 72 0.12 4.72 0.96
N ALA A 73 -0.65 5.13 1.97
CA ALA A 73 -1.61 4.25 2.65
C ALA A 73 -2.70 3.70 1.70
N GLN A 74 -3.23 4.55 0.82
CA GLN A 74 -4.21 4.12 -0.18
C GLN A 74 -3.61 3.15 -1.22
N TRP A 75 -2.34 3.33 -1.59
CA TRP A 75 -1.64 2.38 -2.47
C TRP A 75 -1.46 1.02 -1.81
N GLN A 76 -1.04 1.00 -0.54
CA GLN A 76 -0.90 -0.25 0.24
C GLN A 76 -2.24 -0.98 0.35
N LYS A 77 -3.31 -0.26 0.70
CA LYS A 77 -4.66 -0.83 0.77
C LYS A 77 -5.12 -1.39 -0.58
N ALA A 78 -4.84 -0.68 -1.67
CA ALA A 78 -5.21 -1.15 -3.01
C ALA A 78 -4.44 -2.42 -3.42
N GLU A 79 -3.17 -2.53 -3.02
CA GLU A 79 -2.35 -3.72 -3.24
C GLU A 79 -2.86 -4.92 -2.45
N GLU A 80 -3.16 -4.72 -1.16
CA GLU A 80 -3.73 -5.75 -0.29
C GLU A 80 -5.06 -6.29 -0.84
N ILE A 81 -6.00 -5.39 -1.17
CA ILE A 81 -7.29 -5.76 -1.77
C ILE A 81 -7.09 -6.47 -3.11
N GLY A 82 -6.18 -5.97 -3.96
CA GLY A 82 -5.88 -6.59 -5.26
C GLY A 82 -5.36 -8.02 -5.11
N ASN A 83 -4.46 -8.24 -4.15
CA ASN A 83 -3.90 -9.55 -3.87
C ASN A 83 -4.96 -10.51 -3.30
N GLN A 84 -5.82 -10.03 -2.40
CA GLN A 84 -6.89 -10.85 -1.84
C GLN A 84 -7.89 -11.25 -2.93
N ASN A 85 -8.36 -10.29 -3.74
CA ASN A 85 -9.27 -10.57 -4.84
C ASN A 85 -8.72 -11.60 -5.83
N ALA A 86 -7.41 -11.58 -6.08
CA ALA A 86 -6.75 -12.56 -6.95
C ALA A 86 -6.79 -13.97 -6.35
N ARG A 87 -6.60 -14.10 -5.02
CA ARG A 87 -6.72 -15.38 -4.31
C ARG A 87 -8.15 -15.88 -4.32
N ASP A 88 -9.10 -15.03 -3.98
CA ASP A 88 -10.53 -15.38 -3.96
C ASP A 88 -11.00 -15.84 -5.34
N THR A 89 -10.58 -15.14 -6.40
CA THR A 89 -10.89 -15.54 -7.78
C THR A 89 -10.33 -16.92 -8.12
N TYR A 90 -9.10 -17.22 -7.68
CA TYR A 90 -8.47 -18.53 -7.92
C TYR A 90 -9.18 -19.66 -7.16
N GLU A 91 -9.54 -19.42 -5.90
CA GLU A 91 -10.27 -20.37 -5.05
C GLU A 91 -11.67 -20.65 -5.62
N ASP A 92 -12.38 -19.61 -6.06
CA ASP A 92 -13.70 -19.73 -6.69
C ASP A 92 -13.68 -20.56 -7.98
N MET A 93 -12.64 -20.40 -8.80
CA MET A 93 -12.50 -21.17 -10.03
C MET A 93 -12.11 -22.63 -9.74
N THR A 94 -11.22 -22.86 -8.78
CA THR A 94 -10.74 -24.20 -8.42
C THR A 94 -11.83 -25.02 -7.73
N SER A 95 -12.56 -24.41 -6.79
CA SER A 95 -13.65 -25.07 -6.06
C SER A 95 -14.79 -25.51 -6.98
N LYS A 96 -15.08 -24.74 -8.04
CA LYS A 96 -16.09 -25.10 -9.06
C LYS A 96 -15.60 -26.12 -10.08
N ALA A 97 -14.30 -26.10 -10.42
CA ALA A 97 -13.71 -27.10 -11.32
C ALA A 97 -13.72 -28.52 -10.72
N GLY A 98 -13.51 -28.65 -9.41
CA GLY A 98 -13.54 -29.96 -8.72
C GLY A 98 -14.94 -30.54 -8.49
N ASN A 99 -16.00 -29.71 -8.60
CA ASN A 99 -17.38 -30.11 -8.30
C ASN A 99 -18.20 -30.49 -9.54
N SER A 100 -17.56 -30.64 -10.71
CA SER A 100 -18.19 -31.00 -12.00
C SER A 100 -18.37 -32.50 -12.22
N SER A 101 -18.06 -33.36 -11.24
CA SER A 101 -18.35 -34.79 -11.31
C SER A 101 -19.70 -35.11 -10.64
N ASN A 102 -20.76 -35.12 -11.44
CA ASN A 102 -21.95 -35.96 -11.25
C ASN A 102 -22.65 -36.16 -12.59
#